data_AF-A0A9D8GWZ0-F1
#
_entry.id   AF-A0A9D8GWZ0-F1
#
_cell.length_a   1.000
_cell.length_b   1.000
_cell.length_c   1.000
_cell.angle_alpha   90.00
_cell.angle_beta   90.00
_cell.angle_gamma   90.00
#
_symmetry.space_group_name_H-M   'P 1'
#
loop_
_entity.id
_entity.type
_entity.pdbx_description
1 polymer ?
#
loop_
_entity_poly.entity_id
_entity_poly.type
_entity_poly.pdbx_seq_one_letter_code
_entity_poly.pdbx_strand_id
1 'polypeptide(L)'
;MAAAAILVYWTHIVDRNHRDLVRTSSAKDVDTPTEVHGFGRGVGFADQRRLDEHYEKHGAEFGRITKQDYLRQAQLLRDAKVGGPVLEAVRRDGVITRYDRDTGAFIAFNPNGVIRTFFKPNDGERYWRRQAERGQ
;
A
#
# COMPACT_ATOMS: atom_id res chain seq x y z
N MET A 1 18.50 8.99 18.04
CA MET A 1 17.33 8.15 18.34
C MET A 1 16.16 8.55 17.44
N ALA A 2 16.11 8.07 16.19
CA ALA A 2 15.03 8.44 15.24
C ALA A 2 14.60 7.29 14.31
N ALA A 3 15.03 6.05 14.61
CA ALA A 3 14.65 4.86 13.85
C ALA A 3 13.36 4.20 14.36
N ALA A 4 12.88 4.58 15.55
CA ALA A 4 11.72 3.95 16.20
C ALA A 4 10.36 4.50 15.73
N ALA A 5 10.29 5.68 15.11
CA ALA A 5 9.02 6.35 14.83
C ALA A 5 8.28 5.83 13.57
N ILE A 6 9.01 5.28 12.59
CA ILE A 6 8.40 4.77 11.34
C ILE A 6 7.84 3.35 11.54
N LEU A 7 8.52 2.52 12.34
CA LEU A 7 8.06 1.16 12.67
C LEU A 7 6.79 1.18 13.53
N VAL A 8 6.68 2.14 14.47
CA VAL A 8 5.49 2.34 15.31
C VAL A 8 4.30 2.90 14.52
N TYR A 9 4.55 3.67 13.47
CA TYR A 9 3.50 4.18 12.59
C TYR A 9 2.78 3.07 11.81
N TRP A 10 3.54 2.12 11.25
CA TRP A 10 2.96 0.97 10.53
C TRP A 10 2.29 -0.06 11.45
N THR A 11 2.67 -0.16 12.74
CA THR A 11 1.92 -0.96 13.72
C THR A 11 0.60 -0.27 14.12
N HIS A 12 0.56 1.07 14.21
CA HIS A 12 -0.67 1.80 14.54
C HIS A 12 -1.71 1.86 13.42
N ILE A 13 -1.32 1.71 12.14
CA ILE A 13 -2.27 1.53 11.03
C ILE A 13 -3.06 0.21 11.19
N VAL A 14 -2.43 -0.83 11.74
CA VAL A 14 -3.09 -2.12 12.00
C VAL A 14 -3.99 -2.02 13.25
N ASP A 15 -3.58 -1.30 14.30
CA ASP A 15 -4.36 -1.17 15.55
C ASP A 15 -5.64 -0.33 15.43
N ARG A 16 -5.69 0.64 14.51
CA ARG A 16 -6.92 1.40 14.23
C ARG A 16 -8.03 0.52 13.62
N ASN A 17 -7.69 -0.69 13.19
CA ASN A 17 -8.59 -1.66 12.55
C ASN A 17 -9.34 -2.57 13.57
N HIS A 18 -8.98 -2.56 14.85
CA HIS A 18 -9.52 -3.49 15.85
C HIS A 18 -10.50 -2.87 16.87
N ARG A 19 -10.62 -1.53 16.94
CA ARG A 19 -11.39 -0.86 17.99
C ARG A 19 -12.88 -0.66 17.68
N ASP A 20 -13.31 -0.87 16.44
CA ASP A 20 -14.71 -0.67 16.04
C ASP A 20 -15.57 -1.95 16.10
N LEU A 21 -15.00 -3.10 16.50
CA LEU A 21 -15.70 -4.40 16.45
C LEU A 21 -16.45 -4.79 17.75
N VAL A 22 -16.57 -3.90 18.75
CA VAL A 22 -17.24 -4.22 20.03
C VAL A 22 -18.63 -3.56 20.17
N ARG A 23 -19.27 -3.14 19.07
CA ARG A 23 -20.66 -2.64 19.17
C ARG A 23 -21.59 -3.16 18.08
N THR A 24 -22.22 -4.27 18.45
CA THR A 24 -23.65 -4.56 18.29
C THR A 24 -24.16 -5.17 16.99
N SER A 25 -24.82 -6.32 17.19
CA SER A 25 -26.08 -6.76 16.59
C SER A 25 -26.10 -7.44 15.22
N SER A 26 -26.30 -8.75 15.31
CA SER A 26 -27.02 -9.64 14.40
C SER A 26 -28.22 -9.01 13.69
N ALA A 27 -28.24 -9.07 12.36
CA ALA A 27 -29.45 -9.19 11.53
C ALA A 27 -29.08 -9.84 10.19
N LYS A 28 -29.97 -10.72 9.73
CA LYS A 28 -29.92 -11.49 8.48
C LYS A 28 -30.27 -10.61 7.26
N ASP A 29 -29.92 -11.14 6.09
CA ASP A 29 -30.35 -10.79 4.72
C ASP A 29 -29.48 -9.84 3.86
N VAL A 30 -28.96 -10.47 2.80
CA VAL A 30 -28.74 -10.02 1.41
C VAL A 30 -28.32 -8.56 1.19
N ASP A 31 -27.02 -8.35 0.96
CA ASP A 31 -26.51 -7.75 -0.28
C ASP A 31 -24.99 -8.03 -0.39
N THR A 32 -24.52 -8.16 -1.62
CA THR A 32 -23.16 -8.50 -2.07
C THR A 32 -22.03 -7.94 -1.19
N PRO A 33 -21.15 -8.76 -0.58
CA PRO A 33 -19.89 -8.25 -0.08
C PRO A 33 -18.95 -8.10 -1.28
N THR A 34 -18.67 -6.87 -1.66
CA THR A 34 -17.44 -6.50 -2.38
C THR A 34 -16.28 -6.92 -1.49
N GLU A 35 -15.87 -8.18 -1.58
CA GLU A 35 -14.80 -8.74 -0.76
C GLU A 35 -13.51 -7.98 -1.06
N VAL A 36 -13.06 -7.21 -0.07
CA VAL A 36 -11.68 -6.74 0.08
C VAL A 36 -10.76 -7.97 0.17
N HIS A 37 -10.50 -8.60 -0.96
CA HIS A 37 -9.52 -9.67 -1.07
C HIS A 37 -8.13 -9.04 -0.91
N GLY A 38 -7.58 -9.10 0.30
CA GLY A 38 -6.13 -8.99 0.45
C GLY A 38 -5.49 -10.05 -0.44
N PHE A 39 -4.53 -9.67 -1.27
CA PHE A 39 -3.91 -10.54 -2.30
C PHE A 39 -3.09 -11.72 -1.72
N GLY A 40 -3.25 -12.03 -0.42
CA GLY A 40 -2.41 -12.95 0.34
C GLY A 40 -1.06 -12.32 0.68
N ARG A 41 -0.55 -12.64 1.89
CA ARG A 41 0.76 -12.16 2.37
C ARG A 41 1.95 -12.59 1.49
N GLY A 42 1.74 -13.56 0.59
CA GLY A 42 2.76 -14.09 -0.31
C GLY A 42 2.93 -13.32 -1.62
N VAL A 43 1.94 -12.53 -2.06
CA VAL A 43 2.05 -11.80 -3.33
C VAL A 43 2.90 -10.55 -3.11
N GLY A 44 3.96 -10.38 -3.90
CA GLY A 44 4.90 -9.27 -3.80
C GLY A 44 5.32 -8.79 -5.19
N PHE A 45 6.61 -8.52 -5.38
CA PHE A 45 7.17 -8.31 -6.71
C PHE A 45 7.10 -9.61 -7.53
N ALA A 46 7.19 -9.48 -8.86
CA ALA A 46 7.07 -10.60 -9.79
C ALA A 46 8.10 -11.73 -9.53
N ASP A 47 9.30 -11.35 -9.10
CA ASP A 47 10.38 -12.27 -8.74
C ASP A 47 11.36 -11.60 -7.74
N GLN A 48 12.29 -12.38 -7.18
CA GLN A 48 13.27 -11.89 -6.22
C GLN A 48 14.20 -10.83 -6.82
N ARG A 49 14.60 -10.97 -8.09
CA ARG A 49 15.47 -10.01 -8.76
C ARG A 49 14.80 -8.64 -8.87
N ARG A 50 13.49 -8.60 -9.15
CA ARG A 50 12.71 -7.34 -9.18
C ARG A 50 12.63 -6.68 -7.81
N LEU A 51 12.44 -7.47 -6.75
CA LEU A 51 12.48 -6.94 -5.39
C LEU A 51 13.88 -6.37 -5.07
N ASP A 52 14.94 -7.08 -5.45
CA ASP A 52 16.32 -6.65 -5.21
C ASP A 52 16.62 -5.33 -5.94
N GLU A 53 16.33 -5.26 -7.24
CA GLU A 53 16.51 -4.06 -8.07
C GLU A 53 15.73 -2.86 -7.50
N HIS A 54 14.52 -3.07 -7.01
CA HIS A 54 13.72 -1.99 -6.42
C HIS A 54 14.24 -1.55 -5.06
N TYR A 55 14.62 -2.51 -4.21
CA TYR A 55 15.16 -2.21 -2.90
C TYR A 55 16.49 -1.44 -2.99
N GLU A 56 17.37 -1.81 -3.93
CA GLU A 56 18.62 -1.08 -4.18
C GLU A 56 18.39 0.38 -4.58
N LYS A 57 17.34 0.63 -5.39
CA LYS A 57 17.03 1.98 -5.88
C LYS A 57 16.27 2.83 -4.85
N HIS A 58 15.32 2.25 -4.14
CA HIS A 58 14.32 3.00 -3.37
C HIS A 58 14.31 2.66 -1.87
N GLY A 59 14.98 1.59 -1.42
CA GLY A 59 14.95 1.16 -0.03
C GLY A 59 15.39 2.25 0.96
N ALA A 60 16.39 3.06 0.58
CA ALA A 60 16.92 4.15 1.40
C ALA A 60 15.90 5.29 1.64
N GLU A 61 14.90 5.45 0.77
CA GLU A 61 13.84 6.47 0.90
C GLU A 61 12.92 6.20 2.12
N PHE A 62 12.93 4.96 2.61
CA PHE A 62 12.17 4.51 3.78
C PHE A 62 13.04 4.40 5.04
N GLY A 63 14.29 4.90 4.97
CA GLY A 63 15.26 4.87 6.05
C GLY A 63 16.14 3.62 6.01
N ARG A 64 16.77 3.31 7.15
CA ARG A 64 17.61 2.11 7.31
C ARG A 64 16.73 0.91 7.61
N ILE A 65 16.08 0.37 6.59
CA ILE A 65 15.19 -0.78 6.70
C ILE A 65 15.78 -2.00 5.99
N THR A 66 15.32 -3.19 6.33
CA THR A 66 15.70 -4.39 5.58
C THR A 66 14.89 -4.51 4.29
N LYS A 67 15.37 -5.34 3.34
CA LYS A 67 14.62 -5.70 2.13
C LYS A 67 13.26 -6.33 2.44
N GLN A 68 13.17 -7.11 3.52
CA GLN A 68 11.92 -7.72 3.96
C GLN A 68 10.94 -6.69 4.51
N ASP A 69 11.43 -5.70 5.27
CA ASP A 69 10.60 -4.60 5.75
C ASP A 69 10.09 -3.73 4.60
N TYR A 70 10.94 -3.50 3.58
CA TYR A 70 10.56 -2.78 2.37
C TYR A 70 9.42 -3.49 1.62
N LEU A 71 9.56 -4.81 1.40
CA LEU A 71 8.49 -5.62 0.81
C LEU A 71 7.21 -5.55 1.64
N ARG A 72 7.32 -5.68 2.97
CA ARG A 72 6.18 -5.63 3.88
C ARG A 72 5.48 -4.27 3.81
N GLN A 73 6.20 -3.16 3.79
CA GLN A 73 5.61 -1.82 3.65
C GLN A 73 4.88 -1.66 2.31
N ALA A 74 5.46 -2.17 1.22
CA ALA A 74 4.80 -2.18 -0.08
C ALA A 74 3.48 -2.97 -0.03
N GLN A 75 3.49 -4.17 0.55
CA GLN A 75 2.29 -5.00 0.73
C GLN A 75 1.25 -4.31 1.62
N LEU A 76 1.67 -3.68 2.71
CA LEU A 76 0.76 -2.95 3.61
C LEU A 76 0.06 -1.80 2.88
N LEU A 77 0.76 -1.02 2.06
CA LEU A 77 0.13 0.04 1.27
C LEU A 77 -0.79 -0.52 0.16
N ARG A 78 -0.37 -1.62 -0.48
CA ARG A 78 -1.19 -2.33 -1.48
C ARG A 78 -2.50 -2.85 -0.89
N ASP A 79 -2.49 -3.29 0.36
CA ASP A 79 -3.62 -3.95 1.02
C ASP A 79 -4.39 -2.98 1.94
N ALA A 80 -3.93 -1.73 2.08
CA ALA A 80 -4.57 -0.72 2.91
C ALA A 80 -6.01 -0.42 2.47
N LYS A 81 -6.86 0.00 3.40
CA LYS A 81 -8.18 0.54 3.06
C LYS A 81 -8.01 1.88 2.34
N VAL A 82 -8.71 2.06 1.22
CA VAL A 82 -8.77 3.33 0.50
C VAL A 82 -9.59 4.34 1.31
N GLY A 83 -9.14 5.59 1.34
CA GLY A 83 -9.73 6.67 2.14
C GLY A 83 -8.82 7.14 3.27
N GLY A 84 -9.17 8.27 3.89
CA GLY A 84 -8.27 8.95 4.82
C GLY A 84 -7.01 9.44 4.11
N PRO A 85 -5.80 9.03 4.52
CA PRO A 85 -4.55 9.45 3.88
C PRO A 85 -4.24 8.69 2.59
N VAL A 86 -4.92 7.56 2.31
CA VAL A 86 -4.65 6.71 1.15
C VAL A 86 -5.54 7.11 -0.02
N LEU A 87 -4.89 7.55 -1.10
CA LEU A 87 -5.49 7.83 -2.40
C LEU A 87 -5.33 6.62 -3.32
N GLU A 88 -6.29 6.39 -4.20
CA GLU A 88 -6.25 5.32 -5.21
C GLU A 88 -6.68 5.85 -6.58
N ALA A 89 -6.05 5.32 -7.63
CA ALA A 89 -6.51 5.45 -9.00
C ALA A 89 -6.35 4.11 -9.74
N VAL A 90 -7.36 3.74 -10.52
CA VAL A 90 -7.37 2.54 -11.36
C VAL A 90 -7.31 2.98 -12.82
N ARG A 91 -6.31 2.50 -13.55
CA ARG A 91 -6.11 2.81 -14.98
C ARG A 91 -6.98 1.89 -15.86
N ARG A 92 -7.22 2.28 -17.12
CA ARG A 92 -7.95 1.45 -18.10
C ARG A 92 -7.36 0.05 -18.32
N ASP A 93 -6.05 -0.11 -18.16
CA ASP A 93 -5.35 -1.40 -18.25
C ASP A 93 -5.43 -2.24 -16.95
N GLY A 94 -6.24 -1.81 -15.98
CA GLY A 94 -6.44 -2.48 -14.70
C GLY A 94 -5.33 -2.23 -13.67
N VAL A 95 -4.28 -1.48 -14.01
CA VAL A 95 -3.20 -1.17 -13.06
C VAL A 95 -3.74 -0.24 -11.99
N ILE A 96 -3.54 -0.63 -10.74
CA ILE A 96 -3.96 0.13 -9.56
C ILE A 96 -2.75 0.88 -9.02
N THR A 97 -2.93 2.16 -8.72
CA THR A 97 -1.94 2.99 -8.05
C THR A 97 -2.49 3.54 -6.75
N ARG A 98 -1.65 3.59 -5.72
CA ARG A 98 -2.00 4.22 -4.45
C ARG A 98 -0.92 5.17 -3.99
N TYR A 99 -1.34 6.18 -3.23
CA TYR A 99 -0.47 7.12 -2.58
C TYR A 99 -0.94 7.37 -1.15
N ASP A 100 -0.03 7.23 -0.19
CA ASP A 100 -0.28 7.54 1.21
C ASP A 100 0.28 8.93 1.54
N ARG A 101 -0.60 9.86 1.89
CA ARG A 101 -0.28 11.25 2.22
C ARG A 101 0.60 11.38 3.47
N ASP A 102 0.47 10.47 4.42
CA ASP A 102 1.17 10.58 5.70
C ASP A 102 2.63 10.13 5.57
N THR A 103 2.88 9.09 4.76
CA THR A 103 4.24 8.56 4.55
C THR A 103 4.93 9.11 3.31
N GLY A 104 4.15 9.68 2.38
CA GLY A 104 4.59 10.07 1.04
C GLY A 104 4.86 8.87 0.13
N ALA A 105 4.43 7.67 0.50
CA ALA A 105 4.70 6.45 -0.25
C ALA A 105 3.74 6.30 -1.43
N PHE A 106 4.28 5.89 -2.57
CA PHE A 106 3.55 5.56 -3.79
C PHE A 106 3.74 4.08 -4.13
N ILE A 107 2.69 3.43 -4.62
CA ILE A 107 2.73 2.05 -5.12
C ILE A 107 1.94 1.92 -6.42
N ALA A 108 2.39 1.04 -7.32
CA ALA A 108 1.58 0.54 -8.43
C ALA A 108 1.62 -0.99 -8.46
N PHE A 109 0.49 -1.62 -8.76
CA PHE A 109 0.34 -3.06 -8.82
C PHE A 109 -0.69 -3.49 -9.86
N ASN A 110 -0.56 -4.73 -10.33
CA ASN A 110 -1.48 -5.34 -11.29
C ASN A 110 -2.79 -5.79 -10.60
N PRO A 111 -3.87 -6.07 -11.36
CA PRO A 111 -5.11 -6.63 -10.81
C PRO A 111 -4.93 -7.91 -10.00
N ASN A 112 -3.85 -8.67 -10.26
CA ASN A 112 -3.51 -9.89 -9.52
C ASN A 112 -2.65 -9.64 -8.26
N GLY A 113 -2.46 -8.37 -7.87
CA GLY A 113 -1.71 -7.97 -6.69
C GLY A 113 -0.18 -7.90 -6.85
N VAL A 114 0.37 -8.29 -8.01
CA VAL A 114 1.81 -8.23 -8.26
C VAL A 114 2.28 -6.77 -8.27
N ILE A 115 3.24 -6.47 -7.40
CA ILE A 115 3.81 -5.14 -7.22
C ILE A 115 4.70 -4.81 -8.42
N ARG A 116 4.43 -3.66 -9.05
CA ARG A 116 5.23 -3.11 -10.15
C ARG A 116 6.26 -2.10 -9.67
N THR A 117 5.93 -1.30 -8.66
CA THR A 117 6.82 -0.30 -8.08
C THR A 117 6.35 0.10 -6.69
N PHE A 118 7.27 0.54 -5.83
CA PHE A 118 7.03 1.13 -4.52
C PHE A 118 8.17 2.12 -4.22
N PHE A 119 7.88 3.38 -3.89
CA PHE A 119 8.89 4.42 -3.63
C PHE A 119 8.26 5.69 -3.05
N LYS A 120 9.07 6.69 -2.68
CA LYS A 120 8.63 8.04 -2.29
C LYS A 120 8.95 9.06 -3.38
N PRO A 121 7.97 9.52 -4.18
CA PRO A 121 8.23 10.53 -5.20
C PRO A 121 8.62 11.87 -4.56
N ASN A 122 9.61 12.55 -5.14
CA ASN A 122 10.05 13.87 -4.70
C ASN A 122 8.92 14.92 -4.74
N ASP A 123 8.01 14.84 -5.73
CA ASP A 123 6.88 15.76 -5.87
C ASP A 123 5.64 15.32 -5.05
N GLY A 124 5.74 14.24 -4.27
CA GLY A 124 4.67 13.70 -3.44
C GLY A 124 3.37 13.46 -4.21
N GLU A 125 2.27 13.97 -3.67
CA GLU A 125 0.93 13.81 -4.24
C GLU A 125 0.83 14.38 -5.67
N ARG A 126 1.60 15.42 -6.03
CA ARG A 126 1.60 15.94 -7.41
C ARG A 126 2.11 14.90 -8.40
N TYR A 127 3.09 14.09 -8.03
CA TYR A 127 3.52 12.96 -8.86
C TYR A 127 2.39 11.96 -9.04
N TRP A 128 1.72 11.57 -7.94
CA TRP A 128 0.62 10.60 -7.98
C TRP A 128 -0.51 11.09 -8.89
N ARG A 129 -0.93 12.36 -8.81
CA ARG A 129 -1.97 12.94 -9.68
C ARG A 129 -1.61 12.81 -11.16
N ARG A 130 -0.37 13.14 -11.53
CA ARG A 130 0.12 12.95 -12.92
C ARG A 130 0.10 11.48 -13.35
N GLN A 131 0.38 10.52 -12.45
CA GLN A 131 0.27 9.10 -12.78
C GLN A 131 -1.18 8.65 -12.91
N ALA A 132 -2.08 9.15 -12.06
CA ALA A 132 -3.51 8.84 -12.12
C ALA A 132 -4.16 9.34 -13.42
N GLU A 133 -3.74 10.50 -13.93
CA GLU A 133 -4.26 11.08 -15.18
C GLU A 133 -3.76 10.34 -16.43
N ARG A 134 -2.56 9.74 -16.41
CA ARG A 134 -1.96 9.06 -17.59
C ARG A 134 -2.68 7.82 -18.07
N GLY A 135 -3.57 7.25 -17.26
CA GLY A 135 -4.29 6.01 -17.58
C GLY A 135 -5.80 6.18 -17.64
N GLN A 136 -6.29 7.41 -17.61
CA GLN A 136 -7.68 7.75 -17.93
C GLN A 136 -7.87 7.90 -19.43
#